data_AF-Q4C779-F1
#
_entry.id   AF-Q4C779-F1
#
_cell.length_a   1.000
_cell.length_b   1.000
_cell.length_c   1.000
_cell.angle_alpha   90.00
_cell.angle_beta   90.00
_cell.angle_gamma   90.00
#
_symmetry.space_group_name_H-M   'P 1'
#
loop_
_entity.id
_entity.type
_entity.pdbx_description
1 polymer ?
#
loop_
_entity_poly.entity_id
_entity_poly.type
_entity_poly.pdbx_seq_one_letter_code
_entity_poly.pdbx_strand_id
1 'polypeptide(L)'
;MVNYTFNFAILLGIIDIFLAGGLLFVYIVLSSTQEEKIGSKAGTLFIIQGVSSCLLLGLSGIILFFQGWRLDSVLQFCVFLQTIIIIYFALRDIFIFTVKIFPQNKSSED
;
A
#
# COMPACT_ATOMS: atom_id res chain seq x y z
N MET A 1 -3.48 -12.24 29.09
CA MET A 1 -4.51 -12.89 28.26
C MET A 1 -4.91 -11.93 27.14
N VAL A 2 -4.60 -12.27 25.90
CA VAL A 2 -5.13 -11.56 24.72
C VAL A 2 -6.56 -12.05 24.55
N ASN A 3 -7.55 -11.18 24.69
CA ASN A 3 -8.95 -11.55 24.48
C ASN A 3 -9.27 -11.33 23.00
N TYR A 4 -9.39 -12.42 22.24
CA TYR A 4 -9.74 -12.38 20.82
C TYR A 4 -11.26 -12.22 20.64
N THR A 5 -11.84 -11.20 21.26
CA THR A 5 -13.21 -10.81 20.90
C THR A 5 -13.14 -10.25 19.49
N PHE A 6 -13.73 -10.96 18.53
CA PHE A 6 -13.77 -10.53 17.14
C PHE A 6 -14.46 -9.16 17.07
N ASN A 7 -13.68 -8.11 16.87
CA ASN A 7 -14.12 -6.72 16.86
C ASN A 7 -13.77 -6.11 15.51
N PHE A 8 -14.50 -5.07 15.11
CA PHE A 8 -14.29 -4.32 13.88
C PHE A 8 -12.83 -3.90 13.69
N ALA A 9 -12.14 -3.51 14.77
CA ALA A 9 -10.72 -3.18 14.72
C ALA A 9 -9.84 -4.35 14.25
N ILE A 10 -10.08 -5.57 14.75
CA ILE A 10 -9.33 -6.76 14.33
C ILE A 10 -9.61 -7.07 12.85
N LEU A 11 -10.86 -6.96 12.42
CA LEU A 11 -11.24 -7.16 11.02
C LEU A 11 -10.51 -6.16 10.11
N LEU A 12 -10.50 -4.89 10.49
CA LEU A 12 -9.79 -3.84 9.75
C LEU A 12 -8.28 -4.11 9.72
N GLY A 13 -7.71 -4.58 10.83
CA GLY A 13 -6.30 -4.92 10.91
C GLY A 13 -5.90 -6.10 10.02
N ILE A 14 -6.76 -7.10 9.89
CA ILE A 14 -6.54 -8.21 8.95
C ILE A 14 -6.56 -7.69 7.51
N ILE A 15 -7.56 -6.87 7.15
CA ILE A 15 -7.66 -6.27 5.82
C ILE A 15 -6.41 -5.47 5.50
N ASP A 16 -5.93 -4.66 6.45
CA ASP A 16 -4.72 -3.88 6.31
C ASP A 16 -3.49 -4.77 6.03
N ILE A 17 -3.30 -5.85 6.78
CA ILE A 17 -2.18 -6.78 6.57
C ILE A 17 -2.22 -7.41 5.16
N PHE A 18 -3.39 -7.88 4.73
CA PHE A 18 -3.55 -8.47 3.39
C PHE A 18 -3.32 -7.43 2.29
N LEU A 19 -3.84 -6.22 2.48
CA LEU A 19 -3.67 -5.13 1.53
C LEU A 19 -2.21 -4.69 1.42
N ALA A 20 -1.48 -4.64 2.53
CA ALA A 20 -0.05 -4.35 2.55
C ALA A 20 0.74 -5.40 1.73
N GLY A 21 0.47 -6.69 1.93
CA GLY A 21 1.10 -7.76 1.16
C GLY A 21 0.76 -7.71 -0.34
N GLY A 22 -0.51 -7.45 -0.67
CA GLY A 22 -0.97 -7.31 -2.04
C GLY A 22 -0.36 -6.11 -2.76
N LEU A 23 -0.30 -4.95 -2.10
CA LEU A 23 0.36 -3.76 -2.65
C LEU A 23 1.85 -4.00 -2.86
N LEU A 24 2.54 -4.63 -1.90
CA LEU A 24 3.97 -4.94 -2.01
C LEU A 24 4.23 -5.82 -3.23
N PHE A 25 3.42 -6.87 -3.44
CA PHE A 25 3.50 -7.70 -4.63
C PHE A 25 3.33 -6.89 -5.93
N VAL A 26 2.30 -6.02 -5.99
CA VAL A 26 2.07 -5.14 -7.15
C VAL A 26 3.27 -4.24 -7.41
N TYR A 27 3.84 -3.61 -6.38
CA TYR A 27 5.01 -2.75 -6.53
C TYR A 27 6.25 -3.53 -7.02
N ILE A 28 6.47 -4.76 -6.53
CA ILE A 28 7.57 -5.62 -7.03
C ILE A 28 7.37 -5.94 -8.51
N VAL A 29 6.17 -6.39 -8.90
CA VAL A 29 5.88 -6.75 -10.30
C VAL A 29 6.06 -5.54 -11.21
N LEU A 30 5.51 -4.39 -10.83
CA LEU A 30 5.66 -3.15 -11.60
C LEU A 30 7.12 -2.71 -11.69
N SER A 31 7.88 -2.80 -10.58
CA SER A 31 9.32 -2.48 -10.59
C SER A 31 10.14 -3.44 -11.45
N SER A 32 9.78 -4.72 -11.52
CA SER A 32 10.46 -5.70 -12.39
C SER A 32 10.24 -5.43 -13.87
N THR A 33 9.14 -4.76 -14.25
CA THR A 33 8.86 -4.38 -15.65
C THR A 33 9.56 -3.09 -16.09
N GLN A 34 10.29 -2.42 -15.19
CA GLN A 34 10.85 -1.08 -15.41
C GLN A 34 12.30 -1.05 -15.94
N GLU A 35 12.82 -2.12 -16.54
CA GLU A 35 14.27 -2.33 -16.67
C GLU A 35 15.09 -1.15 -17.23
N GLU A 36 14.57 -0.19 -18.04
CA GLU A 36 15.41 0.92 -18.54
C GLU A 36 14.79 2.33 -18.69
N LYS A 37 13.47 2.56 -18.51
CA LYS A 37 12.82 3.76 -19.09
C LYS A 37 12.40 4.90 -18.14
N ILE A 38 12.57 4.78 -16.83
CA ILE A 38 12.18 5.86 -15.91
C ILE A 38 13.40 6.68 -15.51
N GLY A 39 13.35 8.00 -15.78
CA GLY A 39 14.35 8.94 -15.29
C GLY A 39 14.61 8.69 -13.80
N SER A 40 15.87 8.34 -13.48
CA SER A 40 16.36 7.76 -12.21
C SER A 40 15.66 8.23 -10.92
N LYS A 41 15.24 9.50 -10.86
CA LYS A 41 14.55 10.08 -9.71
C LYS A 41 13.09 9.62 -9.54
N ALA A 42 12.32 9.49 -10.63
CA ALA A 42 10.90 9.15 -10.55
C ALA A 42 10.65 7.68 -10.19
N GLY A 43 11.49 6.76 -10.70
CA GLY A 43 11.42 5.33 -10.35
C GLY A 43 11.78 5.09 -8.89
N THR A 44 12.82 5.78 -8.41
CA THR A 44 13.23 5.72 -7.00
C THR A 44 12.12 6.22 -6.06
N LEU A 45 11.46 7.33 -6.39
CA LEU A 45 10.33 7.85 -5.60
C LEU A 45 9.14 6.89 -5.60
N PHE A 46 8.84 6.22 -6.73
CA PHE A 46 7.79 5.22 -6.81
C PHE A 46 8.04 4.02 -5.89
N ILE A 47 9.28 3.51 -5.87
CA ILE A 47 9.67 2.39 -5.01
C ILE A 47 9.61 2.81 -3.53
N ILE A 48 10.17 3.97 -3.18
CA ILE A 48 10.15 4.48 -1.81
C ILE A 48 8.71 4.67 -1.33
N GLN A 49 7.85 5.25 -2.15
CA GLN A 49 6.44 5.45 -1.85
C GLN A 49 5.74 4.10 -1.63
N GLY A 50 5.92 3.14 -2.54
CA GLY A 50 5.31 1.81 -2.42
C GLY A 50 5.75 1.06 -1.17
N VAL A 51 7.05 1.03 -0.88
CA VAL A 51 7.59 0.39 0.32
C VAL A 51 7.09 1.09 1.59
N SER A 52 7.10 2.43 1.62
CA SER A 52 6.60 3.22 2.75
C SER A 52 5.12 2.96 3.01
N SER A 53 4.29 2.98 1.96
CA SER A 53 2.87 2.66 2.05
C SER A 53 2.63 1.25 2.58
N CYS A 54 3.36 0.24 2.10
CA CYS A 54 3.23 -1.13 2.59
C CYS A 54 3.64 -1.27 4.06
N LEU A 55 4.72 -0.60 4.48
CA LEU A 55 5.16 -0.62 5.88
C LEU A 55 4.13 0.04 6.80
N LEU A 56 3.63 1.22 6.43
CA LEU A 56 2.63 1.94 7.22
C LEU A 56 1.34 1.13 7.40
N LEU A 57 0.89 0.46 6.33
CA LEU A 57 -0.33 -0.32 6.30
C LEU A 57 -0.16 -1.67 7.01
N GLY A 58 1.01 -2.31 6.87
CA GLY A 58 1.35 -3.52 7.63
C GLY A 58 1.46 -3.25 9.13
N LEU A 59 2.12 -2.17 9.53
CA LEU A 59 2.26 -1.77 10.94
C LEU A 59 0.89 -1.39 11.54
N SER A 60 0.06 -0.63 10.82
CA SER A 60 -1.30 -0.30 11.29
C SER A 60 -2.14 -1.56 11.49
N GLY A 61 -2.05 -2.50 10.54
CA GLY A 61 -2.75 -3.77 10.62
C GLY A 61 -2.33 -4.63 11.82
N ILE A 62 -1.04 -4.71 12.10
CA ILE A 62 -0.50 -5.41 13.29
C ILE A 62 -1.00 -4.74 14.58
N ILE A 63 -0.97 -3.41 14.67
CA ILE A 63 -1.44 -2.66 15.84
C ILE A 63 -2.93 -2.94 16.09
N LEU A 64 -3.75 -2.87 15.03
CA LEU A 64 -5.18 -3.14 15.12
C LEU A 64 -5.49 -4.60 15.47
N PHE A 65 -4.70 -5.55 14.96
CA PHE A 65 -4.87 -6.97 15.25
C PHE A 65 -4.60 -7.31 16.72
N PHE A 66 -3.50 -6.80 17.30
CA PHE A 66 -3.13 -7.12 18.69
C PHE A 66 -3.77 -6.20 19.73
N GLN A 67 -3.97 -4.92 19.39
CA GLN A 67 -4.36 -3.88 20.35
C GLN A 67 -5.63 -3.13 19.96
N GLY A 68 -6.25 -3.44 18.82
CA GLY A 68 -7.41 -2.71 18.30
C GLY A 68 -8.56 -2.57 19.29
N TRP A 69 -8.81 -3.58 20.13
CA TRP A 69 -9.87 -3.53 21.14
C TRP A 69 -9.59 -2.57 22.33
N ARG A 70 -8.32 -2.23 22.58
CA ARG A 70 -7.89 -1.26 23.61
C ARG A 70 -7.51 0.09 23.02
N LEU A 71 -7.42 0.18 21.70
CA LEU A 71 -7.04 1.38 20.99
C LEU A 71 -8.18 2.40 21.10
N ASP A 72 -7.85 3.64 21.41
CA ASP A 72 -8.82 4.74 21.47
C ASP A 72 -9.61 4.83 20.15
N SER A 73 -10.92 5.03 20.23
CA SER A 73 -11.80 5.20 19.07
C SER A 73 -11.31 6.28 18.11
N VAL A 74 -10.71 7.36 18.63
CA VAL A 74 -10.10 8.41 17.79
C VAL A 74 -8.93 7.85 16.98
N LEU A 75 -8.10 7.03 17.60
CA LEU A 75 -6.93 6.45 16.93
C LEU A 75 -7.35 5.38 15.91
N GLN A 76 -8.38 4.59 16.19
CA GLN A 76 -8.96 3.67 15.20
C GLN A 76 -9.49 4.42 13.97
N PHE A 77 -10.13 5.58 14.19
CA PHE A 77 -10.59 6.43 13.09
C PHE A 77 -9.43 7.02 12.27
N CYS A 78 -8.34 7.45 12.93
CA CYS A 78 -7.13 7.88 12.23
C CYS A 78 -6.53 6.77 11.36
N VAL A 79 -6.45 5.54 11.87
CA VAL A 79 -5.97 4.40 11.09
C VAL A 79 -6.87 4.13 9.90
N PHE A 80 -8.19 4.18 10.07
CA PHE A 80 -9.14 4.03 8.98
C PHE A 80 -8.94 5.09 7.88
N LEU A 81 -8.78 6.36 8.25
CA LEU A 81 -8.48 7.44 7.30
C LEU A 81 -7.14 7.22 6.60
N GLN A 82 -6.12 6.77 7.33
CA GLN A 82 -4.82 6.42 6.77
C GLN A 82 -4.94 5.33 5.71
N THR A 83 -5.70 4.26 5.97
CA THR A 83 -5.95 3.19 4.99
C THR A 83 -6.57 3.74 3.70
N ILE A 84 -7.58 4.61 3.82
CA ILE A 84 -8.21 5.27 2.65
C ILE A 84 -7.19 6.08 1.84
N ILE A 85 -6.38 6.90 2.53
CA ILE A 85 -5.38 7.75 1.89
C ILE A 85 -4.33 6.89 1.16
N ILE A 86 -3.86 5.81 1.78
CA ILE A 86 -2.87 4.93 1.15
C ILE A 86 -3.48 4.22 -0.07
N ILE A 87 -4.72 3.75 0.00
CA ILE A 87 -5.41 3.16 -1.17
C ILE A 87 -5.49 4.17 -2.31
N TYR A 88 -5.88 5.41 -2.02
CA TYR A 88 -5.96 6.46 -3.03
C TYR A 88 -4.60 6.73 -3.69
N PHE A 89 -3.54 6.87 -2.89
CA PHE A 89 -2.20 7.07 -3.43
C PHE A 89 -1.69 5.88 -4.24
N ALA A 90 -1.91 4.65 -3.76
CA ALA A 90 -1.52 3.44 -4.47
C ALA A 90 -2.22 3.34 -5.84
N LEU A 91 -3.53 3.58 -5.90
CA LEU A 91 -4.28 3.60 -7.15
C LEU A 91 -3.78 4.70 -8.09
N ARG A 92 -3.53 5.91 -7.56
CA ARG A 92 -2.98 7.02 -8.34
C ARG A 92 -1.61 6.67 -8.92
N ASP A 93 -0.73 6.06 -8.13
CA ASP A 93 0.61 5.69 -8.57
C ASP A 93 0.57 4.60 -9.63
N ILE A 94 -0.27 3.57 -9.44
CA ILE A 94 -0.49 2.50 -10.44
C ILE A 94 -1.08 3.08 -11.73
N PHE A 95 -2.02 4.02 -11.64
CA PHE A 95 -2.61 4.68 -12.80
C PHE A 95 -1.59 5.52 -13.56
N ILE A 96 -0.81 6.35 -12.85
CA ILE A 96 0.27 7.14 -13.47
C ILE A 96 1.28 6.20 -14.13
N PHE A 97 1.64 5.10 -13.47
CA PHE A 97 2.55 4.13 -14.02
C PHE A 97 2.00 3.50 -15.31
N THR A 98 0.78 2.97 -15.25
CA THR A 98 0.14 2.30 -16.38
C THR A 98 -0.11 3.25 -17.55
N VAL A 99 -0.64 4.44 -17.31
CA VAL A 99 -1.00 5.38 -18.38
C VAL A 99 0.22 6.07 -18.97
N LYS A 100 1.24 6.39 -18.18
CA LYS A 100 2.36 7.22 -18.64
C LYS A 100 3.54 6.41 -19.16
N ILE A 101 3.76 5.21 -18.64
CA ILE A 101 4.96 4.39 -18.94
C ILE A 101 4.64 3.26 -19.93
N PHE A 102 3.47 2.62 -19.82
CA PHE A 102 3.09 1.52 -20.72
C PHE A 102 3.00 1.91 -22.22
N PRO A 103 2.41 3.05 -22.63
CA PRO A 103 2.31 3.38 -24.06
C PRO A 103 3.64 3.78 -24.72
N GLN A 104 4.64 4.22 -23.94
CA GLN A 104 6.00 4.53 -24.45
C GLN A 104 6.80 3.27 -24.81
N ASN A 105 6.31 2.08 -24.43
CA ASN A 105 6.97 0.82 -24.78
C ASN A 105 6.56 0.31 -26.17
N LYS A 106 5.32 0.58 -26.60
CA LYS A 106 4.78 0.10 -27.89
C LYS A 106 5.27 0.90 -29.11
N SER A 107 5.63 2.17 -28.92
CA SER A 107 6.04 3.06 -30.03
C SER A 107 7.50 2.90 -30.46
N SER A 108 8.32 2.12 -29.75
CA SER A 108 9.74 1.91 -30.08
C SER A 108 10.02 0.56 -30.74
N GLU A 109 8.96 -0.21 -31.04
CA GLU A 109 9.03 -1.49 -31.76
C GLU A 109 8.58 -1.38 -33.22
N ASP A 110 8.18 -0.19 -33.68
CA ASP A 110 7.81 0.10 -35.08
C ASP A 110 8.91 0.86 -35.83
#